data_AF-S8ECZ4-F1
#
_entry.id   AF-S8ECZ4-F1
#
_cell.length_a   1.000
_cell.length_b   1.000
_cell.length_c   1.000
_cell.angle_alpha   90.00
_cell.angle_beta   90.00
_cell.angle_gamma   90.00
#
_symmetry.space_group_name_H-M   'P 1'
#
loop_
_entity.id
_entity.type
_entity.pdbx_description
1 polymer ?
#
loop_
_entity_poly.entity_id
_entity_poly.type
_entity_poly.pdbx_seq_one_letter_code
_entity_poly.pdbx_strand_id
1 'polypeptide(L)'
;MGNDDKAESEDSITDVNETEGTPISDHQSLRTVKPLVLDIPEALRGVRKKSEIFYGTDSFYLLFRLHQMLYERMQSAKFHSSSPENKWKILNDAHSADPYARFKCALHNLLDGTSDSMKFEDECRAIVGAQSYILFTLDKLIHKLIKQMQIIATEDGEFRVLHLHSYERLRNPEAFSDAVYHENARFLIPDDNLYRFEYFPPHMRIVIRLVKNDHHDKPEPTAVSMDPSFASYLNHQLLSVVPDGKENNHGVFME
;
A
#
# COMPACT_ATOMS: atom_id res chain seq x y z
N MET A 1 32.63 37.30 42.17
CA MET A 1 32.51 36.00 42.86
C MET A 1 31.04 35.72 43.06
N GLY A 2 30.45 34.88 42.21
CA GLY A 2 29.13 34.29 42.45
C GLY A 2 29.35 32.93 43.12
N ASN A 3 28.64 32.67 44.21
CA ASN A 3 28.56 31.36 44.83
C ASN A 3 27.21 30.73 44.47
N ASP A 4 27.28 29.50 43.99
CA ASP A 4 26.22 28.50 44.03
C ASP A 4 25.75 28.29 45.49
N ASP A 5 24.47 27.96 45.67
CA ASP A 5 24.12 26.72 46.38
C ASP A 5 22.64 26.35 46.23
N LYS A 6 22.48 25.04 46.13
CA LYS A 6 21.29 24.21 45.87
C LYS A 6 20.62 23.83 47.20
N ALA A 7 19.28 23.84 47.28
CA ALA A 7 18.52 22.91 48.13
C ALA A 7 17.01 22.95 47.84
N GLU A 8 16.43 21.75 47.75
CA GLU A 8 15.03 21.37 47.55
C GLU A 8 14.21 21.45 48.85
N SER A 9 12.88 21.57 48.74
CA SER A 9 11.88 20.79 49.51
C SER A 9 10.49 21.10 48.91
N GLU A 10 9.90 20.16 48.18
CA GLU A 10 8.83 19.25 48.65
C GLU A 10 7.49 19.94 48.94
N ASP A 11 6.52 19.68 48.08
CA ASP A 11 5.14 19.51 48.52
C ASP A 11 4.56 18.30 47.78
N SER A 12 4.20 17.29 48.57
CA SER A 12 3.62 16.01 48.17
C SER A 12 2.20 16.00 48.72
N ILE A 13 1.16 15.82 47.89
CA ILE A 13 -0.05 15.04 48.23
C ILE A 13 -0.67 14.45 46.95
N THR A 14 -0.54 13.12 46.81
CA THR A 14 -1.49 12.06 46.39
C THR A 14 -2.93 12.46 46.02
N ASP A 15 -3.77 11.76 45.25
CA ASP A 15 -3.79 10.49 44.50
C ASP A 15 -5.27 10.37 44.04
N VAL A 16 -5.54 10.03 42.77
CA VAL A 16 -6.79 9.37 42.34
C VAL A 16 -6.52 8.56 41.05
N ASN A 17 -6.12 7.29 41.25
CA ASN A 17 -6.41 6.12 40.38
C ASN A 17 -7.92 6.06 40.02
N GLU A 18 -8.46 5.41 38.98
CA GLU A 18 -8.09 4.26 38.14
C GLU A 18 -9.27 4.11 37.15
N THR A 19 -9.05 3.67 35.90
CA THR A 19 -9.94 2.65 35.30
C THR A 19 -9.23 1.89 34.16
N GLU A 20 -8.87 0.66 34.51
CA GLU A 20 -8.97 -0.57 33.70
C GLU A 20 -8.21 -0.67 32.38
N GLY A 21 -7.02 -1.26 32.49
CA GLY A 21 -6.38 -2.01 31.41
C GLY A 21 -7.06 -3.36 31.21
N THR A 22 -7.29 -3.71 29.94
CA THR A 22 -7.49 -5.09 29.51
C THR A 22 -6.18 -5.59 28.90
N PRO A 23 -5.60 -6.71 29.37
CA PRO A 23 -4.42 -7.28 28.75
C PRO A 23 -4.85 -8.05 27.51
N ILE A 24 -4.47 -7.55 26.32
CA ILE A 24 -4.56 -8.35 25.10
C ILE A 24 -3.36 -9.30 25.10
N SER A 25 -3.49 -10.37 25.89
CA SER A 25 -2.73 -11.59 25.67
C SER A 25 -3.36 -12.33 24.50
N ASP A 26 -2.66 -12.37 23.38
CA ASP A 26 -2.74 -13.49 22.43
C ASP A 26 -1.41 -13.59 21.65
N HIS A 27 -0.35 -13.93 22.39
CA HIS A 27 0.92 -14.39 21.84
C HIS A 27 0.80 -15.85 21.38
N GLN A 28 0.04 -16.13 20.33
CA GLN A 28 0.27 -17.36 19.56
C GLN A 28 -0.35 -17.33 18.18
N SER A 29 0.47 -17.67 17.18
CA SER A 29 0.17 -17.89 15.77
C SER A 29 0.20 -16.66 14.84
N LEU A 30 1.38 -16.08 14.66
CA LEU A 30 1.69 -15.42 13.39
C LEU A 30 1.76 -16.49 12.30
N ARG A 31 0.59 -16.78 11.71
CA ARG A 31 0.47 -17.58 10.49
C ARG A 31 1.40 -16.96 9.46
N THR A 32 2.25 -17.78 8.84
CA THR A 32 2.92 -17.45 7.59
C THR A 32 1.85 -16.93 6.64
N VAL A 33 1.75 -15.61 6.49
CA VAL A 33 0.79 -15.01 5.58
C VAL A 33 1.25 -15.47 4.21
N LYS A 34 0.41 -16.27 3.55
CA LYS A 34 0.64 -16.62 2.15
C LYS A 34 0.89 -15.29 1.43
N PRO A 35 1.94 -15.18 0.59
CA PRO A 35 2.10 -13.97 -0.22
C PRO A 35 0.76 -13.63 -0.86
N LEU A 36 0.47 -12.35 -1.10
CA LEU A 36 -0.68 -11.88 -1.88
C LEU A 36 -0.54 -12.37 -3.34
N VAL A 37 -0.48 -13.67 -3.52
CA VAL A 37 -0.82 -14.36 -4.74
C VAL A 37 -2.32 -14.26 -4.74
N LEU A 38 -2.82 -13.27 -5.47
CA LEU A 38 -4.19 -13.28 -5.95
C LEU A 38 -4.33 -14.63 -6.67
N ASP A 39 -4.89 -15.65 -6.01
CA ASP A 39 -5.24 -16.92 -6.64
C ASP A 39 -6.41 -16.61 -7.56
N ILE A 40 -6.09 -16.02 -8.72
CA ILE A 40 -7.03 -15.76 -9.78
C ILE A 40 -7.48 -17.14 -10.27
N PRO A 41 -8.76 -17.51 -10.09
CA PRO A 41 -9.31 -18.77 -10.59
C PRO A 41 -8.89 -18.99 -12.04
N GLU A 42 -8.48 -20.21 -12.39
CA GLU A 42 -7.99 -20.53 -13.75
C GLU A 42 -8.99 -20.16 -14.85
N ALA A 43 -10.29 -20.14 -14.55
CA ALA A 43 -11.36 -19.70 -15.43
C ALA A 43 -11.32 -18.19 -15.79
N LEU A 44 -10.68 -17.34 -14.98
CA LEU A 44 -10.45 -15.92 -15.26
C LEU A 44 -9.13 -15.66 -16.01
N ARG A 45 -8.31 -16.70 -16.26
CA ARG A 45 -7.20 -16.63 -17.21
C ARG A 45 -7.72 -16.76 -18.64
N GLY A 46 -8.71 -15.95 -19.00
CA GLY A 46 -8.98 -15.67 -20.41
C GLY A 46 -7.65 -15.30 -21.07
N VAL A 47 -7.35 -15.93 -22.21
CA VAL A 47 -6.11 -15.83 -23.01
C VAL A 47 -5.24 -14.68 -22.53
N ARG A 48 -4.30 -14.95 -21.61
CA ARG A 48 -3.57 -13.89 -20.90
C ARG A 48 -3.02 -12.90 -21.92
N LYS A 49 -3.55 -11.67 -21.92
CA LYS A 49 -3.04 -10.58 -22.75
C LYS A 49 -1.53 -10.49 -22.56
N LYS A 50 -0.78 -10.18 -23.63
CA LYS A 50 0.68 -9.98 -23.56
C LYS A 50 1.07 -8.89 -22.54
N SER A 51 0.17 -7.93 -22.31
CA SER A 51 0.24 -6.93 -21.26
C SER A 51 -1.14 -6.57 -20.70
N GLU A 52 -1.19 -6.15 -19.44
CA GLU A 52 -2.38 -5.61 -18.77
C GLU A 52 -2.18 -4.10 -18.55
N ILE A 53 -3.22 -3.32 -18.80
CA ILE A 53 -3.18 -1.85 -18.73
C ILE A 53 -4.11 -1.39 -17.61
N PHE A 54 -3.62 -0.45 -16.81
CA PHE A 54 -4.36 0.28 -15.81
C PHE A 54 -4.05 1.76 -15.95
N TYR A 55 -5.07 2.61 -16.02
CA TYR A 55 -4.89 4.05 -15.84
C TYR A 55 -5.09 4.38 -14.37
N GLY A 56 -4.24 5.21 -13.76
CA GLY A 56 -4.31 5.56 -12.34
C GLY A 56 -3.77 6.95 -12.04
N THR A 57 -4.09 7.46 -10.85
CA THR A 57 -3.70 8.79 -10.37
C THR A 57 -2.27 8.81 -9.78
N ASP A 58 -1.89 9.97 -9.25
CA ASP A 58 -0.71 10.12 -8.39
C ASP A 58 -0.70 9.14 -7.20
N SER A 59 -1.84 8.84 -6.60
CA SER A 59 -1.93 7.91 -5.46
C SER A 59 -1.45 6.51 -5.81
N PHE A 60 -1.89 5.99 -6.96
CA PHE A 60 -1.40 4.71 -7.48
C PHE A 60 0.08 4.78 -7.84
N TYR A 61 0.52 5.87 -8.48
CA TYR A 61 1.93 6.05 -8.80
C TYR A 61 2.81 5.99 -7.56
N LEU A 62 2.42 6.71 -6.50
CA LEU A 62 3.09 6.71 -5.21
C LEU A 62 3.07 5.33 -4.56
N LEU A 63 1.96 4.61 -4.61
CA LEU A 63 1.85 3.23 -4.09
C LEU A 63 2.92 2.33 -4.74
N PHE A 64 2.98 2.30 -6.07
CA PHE A 64 3.94 1.47 -6.79
C PHE A 64 5.40 1.91 -6.55
N ARG A 65 5.66 3.22 -6.40
CA ARG A 65 7.00 3.73 -6.07
C ARG A 65 7.45 3.36 -4.66
N LEU A 66 6.56 3.49 -3.68
CA LEU A 66 6.84 3.08 -2.30
C LEU A 66 7.06 1.57 -2.20
N HIS A 67 6.23 0.79 -2.90
CA HIS A 67 6.39 -0.67 -2.98
C HIS A 67 7.73 -1.06 -3.64
N GLN A 68 8.11 -0.42 -4.76
CA GLN A 68 9.41 -0.65 -5.39
C GLN A 68 10.56 -0.37 -4.43
N MET A 69 10.55 0.78 -3.75
CA MET A 69 11.60 1.14 -2.81
C MET A 69 11.65 0.17 -1.63
N LEU A 70 10.51 -0.29 -1.12
CA LEU A 70 10.46 -1.30 -0.06
C LEU A 70 11.08 -2.62 -0.54
N TYR A 71 10.69 -3.08 -1.72
CA TYR A 71 11.20 -4.31 -2.32
C TYR A 71 12.72 -4.27 -2.51
N GLU A 72 13.27 -3.17 -3.05
CA GLU A 72 14.71 -3.00 -3.27
C GLU A 72 15.50 -3.05 -1.95
N ARG A 73 14.98 -2.42 -0.89
CA ARG A 73 15.62 -2.45 0.44
C ARG A 73 15.55 -3.82 1.09
N MET A 74 14.40 -4.50 1.01
CA MET A 74 14.24 -5.88 1.51
C MET A 74 15.15 -6.86 0.74
N GLN A 75 15.28 -6.67 -0.57
CA GLN A 75 16.18 -7.47 -1.40
C GLN A 75 17.65 -7.21 -1.04
N SER A 76 18.03 -5.95 -0.82
CA SER A 76 19.38 -5.58 -0.34
C SER A 76 19.70 -6.25 1.00
N ALA A 77 18.77 -6.21 1.97
CA ALA A 77 18.92 -6.92 3.24
C ALA A 77 19.13 -8.43 3.02
N LYS A 78 18.34 -9.06 2.14
CA LYS A 78 18.49 -10.49 1.82
C LYS A 78 19.84 -10.80 1.16
N PHE A 79 20.28 -9.98 0.22
CA PHE A 79 21.54 -10.16 -0.48
C PHE A 79 22.73 -10.09 0.50
N HIS A 80 22.80 -9.02 1.31
CA HIS A 80 23.92 -8.81 2.21
C HIS A 80 23.92 -9.72 3.45
N SER A 81 22.75 -10.11 3.96
CA SER A 81 22.65 -11.09 5.05
C SER A 81 23.18 -12.49 4.65
N SER A 82 23.20 -12.80 3.34
CA SER A 82 23.74 -14.05 2.79
C SER A 82 25.25 -14.00 2.43
N SER A 83 25.89 -12.84 2.61
CA SER A 83 27.30 -12.61 2.23
C SER A 83 28.27 -13.54 2.97
N PRO A 84 29.29 -14.12 2.29
CA PRO A 84 30.28 -15.00 2.92
C PRO A 84 31.11 -14.34 4.04
N GLU A 85 31.27 -13.01 4.03
CA GLU A 85 31.96 -12.26 5.10
C GLU A 85 31.24 -12.37 6.45
N ASN A 86 29.90 -12.50 6.43
CA ASN A 86 29.10 -12.73 7.63
C ASN A 86 29.09 -14.20 8.05
N LYS A 87 29.44 -15.14 7.15
CA LYS A 87 29.47 -16.58 7.44
C LYS A 87 30.54 -16.97 8.46
N TRP A 88 31.65 -16.24 8.54
CA TRP A 88 32.67 -16.49 9.57
C TRP A 88 32.21 -16.10 10.98
N LYS A 89 31.29 -15.14 11.11
CA LYS A 89 30.65 -14.81 12.40
C LYS A 89 29.63 -15.87 12.81
N ILE A 90 28.90 -16.43 11.83
CA ILE A 90 27.90 -17.50 11.99
C ILE A 90 28.55 -18.83 12.40
N LEU A 91 29.74 -19.17 11.85
CA LEU A 91 30.44 -20.43 12.17
C LEU A 91 30.86 -20.55 13.65
N ASN A 92 30.98 -19.44 14.36
CA ASN A 92 31.36 -19.42 15.77
C ASN A 92 30.16 -19.53 16.74
N ASP A 93 28.92 -19.46 16.22
CA ASP A 93 27.70 -19.50 17.02
C ASP A 93 26.82 -20.68 16.58
N ALA A 94 26.94 -21.81 17.30
CA ALA A 94 26.30 -23.09 16.97
C ALA A 94 24.75 -23.06 16.97
N HIS A 95 24.13 -21.92 17.30
CA HIS A 95 22.70 -21.69 17.33
C HIS A 95 22.20 -20.59 16.38
N SER A 96 23.04 -20.08 15.47
CA SER A 96 22.70 -18.89 14.69
C SER A 96 21.49 -19.12 13.77
N ALA A 97 20.37 -18.49 14.09
CA ALA A 97 19.21 -18.39 13.21
C ALA A 97 19.61 -17.77 11.87
N ASP A 98 18.88 -18.11 10.79
CA ASP A 98 19.03 -17.51 9.46
C ASP A 98 19.14 -15.97 9.60
N PRO A 99 20.26 -15.34 9.18
CA PRO A 99 20.49 -13.92 9.37
C PRO A 99 19.37 -13.06 8.78
N TYR A 100 18.79 -13.49 7.66
CA TYR A 100 17.65 -12.79 7.07
C TYR A 100 16.37 -12.96 7.91
N ALA A 101 16.14 -14.13 8.51
CA ALA A 101 15.06 -14.33 9.47
C ALA A 101 15.22 -13.44 10.70
N ARG A 102 16.43 -13.33 11.26
CA ARG A 102 16.73 -12.41 12.38
C ARG A 102 16.43 -10.95 12.01
N PHE A 103 16.81 -10.52 10.80
CA PHE A 103 16.47 -9.18 10.29
C PHE A 103 14.96 -8.96 10.23
N LYS A 104 14.20 -9.92 9.68
CA LYS A 104 12.73 -9.81 9.64
C LYS A 104 12.13 -9.71 11.05
N CYS A 105 12.61 -10.50 12.00
CA CYS A 105 12.19 -10.42 13.40
C CYS A 105 12.48 -9.04 14.00
N ALA A 106 13.67 -8.49 13.80
CA ALA A 106 14.02 -7.15 14.27
C ALA A 106 13.12 -6.07 13.64
N LEU A 107 12.81 -6.17 12.35
CA LEU A 107 11.89 -5.27 11.67
C LEU A 107 10.47 -5.38 12.23
N HIS A 108 9.96 -6.59 12.46
CA HIS A 108 8.65 -6.78 13.11
C HIS A 108 8.62 -6.15 14.49
N ASN A 109 9.67 -6.36 15.30
CA ASN A 109 9.74 -5.77 16.64
C ASN A 109 9.74 -4.24 16.60
N LEU A 110 10.39 -3.63 15.61
CA LEU A 110 10.34 -2.17 15.40
C LEU A 110 8.93 -1.69 15.02
N LEU A 111 8.24 -2.42 14.14
CA LEU A 111 6.89 -2.08 13.68
C LEU A 111 5.83 -2.23 14.78
N ASP A 112 5.98 -3.25 15.62
CA ASP A 112 5.08 -3.51 16.76
C ASP A 112 5.42 -2.66 18.00
N GLY A 113 6.47 -1.84 17.92
CA GLY A 113 6.90 -0.94 18.99
C GLY A 113 7.63 -1.63 20.16
N THR A 114 7.97 -2.92 20.04
CA THR A 114 8.71 -3.67 21.06
C THR A 114 10.22 -3.43 21.03
N SER A 115 10.73 -2.83 19.94
CA SER A 115 12.10 -2.34 19.80
C SER A 115 12.10 -0.89 19.36
N ASP A 116 13.08 -0.13 19.83
CA ASP A 116 13.36 1.23 19.35
C ASP A 116 14.24 1.21 18.07
N SER A 117 14.36 2.39 17.44
CA SER A 117 15.16 2.58 16.23
C SER A 117 16.63 2.26 16.45
N MET A 118 17.21 2.63 17.59
CA MET A 118 18.64 2.45 17.86
C MET A 118 19.01 0.97 17.90
N LYS A 119 18.22 0.17 18.63
CA LYS A 119 18.37 -1.29 18.68
C LYS A 119 18.20 -1.94 17.31
N PHE A 120 17.18 -1.52 16.55
CA PHE A 120 16.97 -2.04 15.20
C PHE A 120 18.15 -1.75 14.26
N GLU A 121 18.71 -0.54 14.32
CA GLU A 121 19.88 -0.17 13.51
C GLU A 121 21.11 -1.00 13.88
N ASP A 122 21.35 -1.24 15.18
CA ASP A 122 22.46 -2.07 15.67
C ASP A 122 22.33 -3.53 15.22
N GLU A 123 21.12 -4.09 15.29
CA GLU A 123 20.80 -5.40 14.73
C GLU A 123 21.07 -5.46 13.22
N CYS A 124 20.66 -4.42 12.47
CA CYS A 124 20.96 -4.34 11.04
C CYS A 124 22.46 -4.27 10.77
N ARG A 125 23.24 -3.53 11.57
CA ARG A 125 24.72 -3.48 11.45
C ARG A 125 25.35 -4.85 11.74
N ALA A 126 24.83 -5.58 12.72
CA ALA A 126 25.31 -6.92 13.06
C ALA A 126 25.05 -7.95 11.95
N ILE A 127 23.89 -7.86 11.27
CA ILE A 127 23.43 -8.80 10.24
C ILE A 127 23.97 -8.47 8.84
N VAL A 128 23.91 -7.19 8.46
CA VAL A 128 24.16 -6.70 7.09
C VAL A 128 25.54 -6.02 6.96
N GLY A 129 26.11 -5.55 8.06
CA GLY A 129 27.37 -4.82 8.06
C GLY A 129 27.23 -3.38 7.56
N ALA A 130 28.26 -2.86 6.90
CA ALA A 130 28.36 -1.45 6.54
C ALA A 130 27.23 -0.92 5.63
N GLN A 131 26.54 -1.80 4.88
CA GLN A 131 25.43 -1.43 3.98
C GLN A 131 24.08 -1.30 4.70
N SER A 132 24.04 -1.48 6.02
CA SER A 132 22.80 -1.50 6.80
C SER A 132 22.05 -0.17 6.80
N TYR A 133 22.71 0.96 6.52
CA TYR A 133 22.13 2.30 6.57
C TYR A 133 20.88 2.47 5.69
N ILE A 134 20.79 1.71 4.59
CA ILE A 134 19.64 1.69 3.68
C ILE A 134 18.36 1.23 4.40
N LEU A 135 18.51 0.44 5.48
CA LEU A 135 17.41 -0.19 6.21
C LEU A 135 16.89 0.66 7.38
N PHE A 136 17.62 1.67 7.83
CA PHE A 136 17.33 2.42 9.07
C PHE A 136 16.02 3.23 9.03
N THR A 137 15.39 3.36 7.86
CA THR A 137 14.13 4.09 7.67
C THR A 137 13.04 3.22 7.06
N LEU A 138 13.19 1.90 7.17
CA LEU A 138 12.26 0.94 6.59
C LEU A 138 10.88 1.00 7.26
N ASP A 139 10.83 1.28 8.56
CA ASP A 139 9.61 1.59 9.33
C ASP A 139 8.83 2.77 8.71
N LYS A 140 9.50 3.88 8.44
CA LYS A 140 8.89 5.09 7.87
C LYS A 140 8.40 4.84 6.45
N LEU A 141 9.12 4.03 5.68
CA LEU A 141 8.72 3.62 4.35
C LEU A 141 7.46 2.74 4.39
N ILE A 142 7.42 1.75 5.28
CA ILE A 142 6.24 0.89 5.48
C ILE A 142 5.04 1.74 5.93
N HIS A 143 5.24 2.69 6.85
CA HIS A 143 4.18 3.61 7.28
C HIS A 143 3.65 4.47 6.13
N LYS A 144 4.53 5.01 5.29
CA LYS A 144 4.13 5.75 4.06
C LYS A 144 3.34 4.86 3.11
N LEU A 145 3.75 3.60 2.93
CA LEU A 145 3.04 2.65 2.07
C LEU A 145 1.64 2.36 2.61
N ILE A 146 1.50 2.10 3.91
CA ILE A 146 0.21 1.87 4.57
C ILE A 146 -0.70 3.09 4.42
N LYS A 147 -0.18 4.29 4.68
CA LYS A 147 -0.95 5.54 4.48
C LYS A 147 -1.41 5.70 3.04
N GLN A 148 -0.57 5.36 2.07
CA GLN A 148 -0.96 5.44 0.66
C GLN A 148 -2.06 4.43 0.30
N MET A 149 -2.03 3.22 0.88
CA MET A 149 -3.12 2.26 0.71
C MET A 149 -4.42 2.74 1.35
N GLN A 150 -4.33 3.40 2.51
CA GLN A 150 -5.51 3.99 3.19
C GLN A 150 -6.13 5.10 2.34
N ILE A 151 -5.33 5.97 1.74
CA ILE A 151 -5.78 7.02 0.81
C ILE A 151 -6.58 6.37 -0.33
N ILE A 152 -5.99 5.37 -1.01
CA ILE A 152 -6.65 4.66 -2.12
C ILE A 152 -7.95 3.97 -1.69
N ALA A 153 -8.02 3.47 -0.45
CA ALA A 153 -9.19 2.78 0.07
C ALA A 153 -10.32 3.73 0.52
N THR A 154 -10.01 5.01 0.78
CA THR A 154 -10.94 5.96 1.40
C THR A 154 -11.40 7.05 0.43
N GLU A 155 -10.57 7.42 -0.55
CA GLU A 155 -10.89 8.48 -1.49
C GLU A 155 -11.76 7.98 -2.67
N ASP A 156 -12.91 8.63 -2.87
CA ASP A 156 -13.87 8.29 -3.92
C ASP A 156 -13.25 8.36 -5.34
N GLY A 157 -12.32 9.29 -5.55
CA GLY A 157 -11.63 9.45 -6.84
C GLY A 157 -10.87 8.19 -7.25
N GLU A 158 -10.14 7.60 -6.30
CA GLU A 158 -9.32 6.40 -6.51
C GLU A 158 -10.19 5.17 -6.80
N PHE A 159 -11.34 5.09 -6.12
CA PHE A 159 -12.32 4.02 -6.33
C PHE A 159 -12.92 4.03 -7.73
N ARG A 160 -13.22 5.22 -8.29
CA ARG A 160 -13.77 5.36 -9.66
C ARG A 160 -12.85 4.74 -10.71
N VAL A 161 -11.55 4.92 -10.55
CA VAL A 161 -10.55 4.37 -11.47
C VAL A 161 -10.45 2.85 -11.37
N LEU A 162 -10.48 2.32 -10.14
CA LEU A 162 -10.49 0.88 -9.91
C LEU A 162 -11.73 0.22 -10.50
N HIS A 163 -12.87 0.90 -10.42
CA HIS A 163 -14.12 0.47 -11.03
C HIS A 163 -14.04 0.47 -12.55
N LEU A 164 -13.53 1.54 -13.16
CA LEU A 164 -13.31 1.60 -14.61
C LEU A 164 -12.37 0.47 -15.07
N HIS A 165 -11.27 0.23 -14.35
CA HIS A 165 -10.37 -0.87 -14.65
C HIS A 165 -11.05 -2.25 -14.53
N SER A 166 -11.86 -2.44 -13.49
CA SER A 166 -12.61 -3.69 -13.28
C SER A 166 -13.64 -3.91 -14.39
N TYR A 167 -14.33 -2.86 -14.82
CA TYR A 167 -15.24 -2.88 -15.97
C TYR A 167 -14.51 -3.28 -17.26
N GLU A 168 -13.38 -2.64 -17.58
CA GLU A 168 -12.60 -2.96 -18.80
C GLU A 168 -12.00 -4.37 -18.77
N ARG A 169 -11.67 -4.89 -17.57
CA ARG A 169 -11.17 -6.26 -17.41
C ARG A 169 -12.25 -7.32 -17.59
N LEU A 170 -13.49 -7.03 -17.20
CA LEU A 170 -14.64 -7.92 -17.33
C LEU A 170 -15.32 -7.84 -18.70
N ARG A 171 -15.13 -6.73 -19.41
CA ARG A 171 -15.64 -6.52 -20.76
C ARG A 171 -14.96 -7.45 -21.76
N ASN A 172 -15.65 -7.76 -22.86
CA ASN A 172 -15.12 -8.61 -23.94
C ASN A 172 -13.72 -8.09 -24.39
N PRO A 173 -12.65 -8.90 -24.24
CA PRO A 173 -11.29 -8.51 -24.62
C PRO A 173 -11.14 -8.09 -26.07
N GLU A 174 -11.96 -8.61 -26.99
CA GLU A 174 -11.93 -8.27 -28.41
C GLU A 174 -12.48 -6.86 -28.70
N ALA A 175 -13.29 -6.32 -27.78
CA ALA A 175 -13.83 -4.96 -27.87
C ALA A 175 -12.95 -3.92 -27.15
N PHE A 176 -11.82 -4.34 -26.57
CA PHE A 176 -10.94 -3.43 -25.82
C PHE A 176 -10.23 -2.45 -26.76
N SER A 177 -10.34 -1.17 -26.46
CA SER A 177 -9.61 -0.09 -27.13
C SER A 177 -8.88 0.76 -26.09
N ASP A 178 -7.54 0.79 -26.16
CA ASP A 178 -6.70 1.58 -25.25
C ASP A 178 -7.04 3.07 -25.32
N ALA A 179 -7.34 3.58 -26.52
CA ALA A 179 -7.76 4.96 -26.72
C ALA A 179 -9.10 5.28 -26.03
N VAL A 180 -10.09 4.37 -26.12
CA VAL A 180 -11.38 4.58 -25.44
C VAL A 180 -11.23 4.48 -23.92
N TYR A 181 -10.42 3.54 -23.44
CA TYR A 181 -10.14 3.43 -22.00
C TYR A 181 -9.43 4.69 -21.47
N HIS A 182 -8.46 5.22 -22.22
CA HIS A 182 -7.81 6.50 -21.90
C HIS A 182 -8.82 7.66 -21.79
N GLU A 183 -9.69 7.84 -22.78
CA GLU A 183 -10.70 8.90 -22.76
C GLU A 183 -11.69 8.74 -21.61
N ASN A 184 -12.13 7.51 -21.31
CA ASN A 184 -12.99 7.22 -20.17
C ASN A 184 -12.30 7.57 -18.84
N ALA A 185 -11.02 7.23 -18.68
CA ALA A 185 -10.26 7.53 -17.48
C ALA A 185 -10.06 9.04 -17.30
N ARG A 186 -9.76 9.77 -18.39
CA ARG A 186 -9.65 11.23 -18.40
C ARG A 186 -10.98 11.91 -18.06
N PHE A 187 -12.09 11.38 -18.55
CA PHE A 187 -13.41 11.90 -18.21
C PHE A 187 -13.73 11.74 -16.72
N LEU A 188 -13.33 10.63 -16.11
CA LEU A 188 -13.55 10.38 -14.67
C LEU A 188 -12.68 11.23 -13.76
N ILE A 189 -11.48 11.61 -14.22
CA ILE A 189 -10.51 12.38 -13.44
C ILE A 189 -9.93 13.51 -14.30
N PRO A 190 -10.70 14.60 -14.50
CA PRO A 190 -10.28 15.67 -15.39
C PRO A 190 -9.13 16.51 -14.81
N ASP A 191 -9.04 16.64 -13.48
CA ASP A 191 -8.15 17.61 -12.83
C ASP A 191 -6.83 17.03 -12.30
N ASP A 192 -6.67 15.69 -12.28
CA ASP A 192 -5.46 15.04 -11.76
C ASP A 192 -4.51 14.53 -12.85
N ASN A 193 -3.27 14.24 -12.46
CA ASN A 193 -2.31 13.55 -13.32
C ASN A 193 -2.74 12.11 -13.58
N LEU A 194 -2.84 11.75 -14.86
CA LEU A 194 -3.17 10.39 -15.29
C LEU A 194 -1.92 9.62 -15.69
N TYR A 195 -1.72 8.46 -15.08
CA TYR A 195 -0.61 7.56 -15.36
C TYR A 195 -1.11 6.27 -16.00
N ARG A 196 -0.41 5.80 -17.02
CA ARG A 196 -0.63 4.49 -17.65
C ARG A 196 0.35 3.49 -17.08
N PHE A 197 -0.16 2.50 -16.35
CA PHE A 197 0.54 1.35 -15.82
C PHE A 197 0.38 0.19 -16.78
N GLU A 198 1.50 -0.36 -17.26
CA GLU A 198 1.51 -1.50 -18.16
C GLU A 198 2.31 -2.64 -17.55
N TYR A 199 1.61 -3.73 -17.22
CA TYR A 199 2.23 -4.93 -16.66
C TYR A 199 2.53 -5.94 -17.76
N PHE A 200 3.76 -6.45 -17.77
CA PHE A 200 4.26 -7.49 -18.67
C PHE A 200 4.52 -8.77 -17.87
N PRO A 201 3.56 -9.72 -17.83
CA PRO A 201 3.69 -10.95 -17.06
C PRO A 201 4.95 -11.77 -17.35
N PRO A 202 5.42 -11.93 -18.61
CA PRO A 202 6.61 -12.73 -18.90
C PRO A 202 7.90 -12.20 -18.26
N HIS A 203 7.95 -10.91 -17.94
CA HIS A 203 9.14 -10.25 -17.41
C HIS A 203 8.95 -9.74 -15.98
N MET A 204 7.79 -9.99 -15.36
CA MET A 204 7.37 -9.42 -14.07
C MET A 204 7.66 -7.91 -13.99
N ARG A 205 7.43 -7.19 -15.10
CA ARG A 205 7.81 -5.79 -15.25
C ARG A 205 6.56 -4.92 -15.33
N ILE A 206 6.57 -3.82 -14.59
CA ILE A 206 5.57 -2.75 -14.72
C ILE A 206 6.28 -1.54 -15.34
N VAL A 207 5.69 -0.97 -16.38
CA VAL A 207 6.11 0.31 -16.97
C VAL A 207 5.04 1.34 -16.66
N ILE A 208 5.44 2.45 -16.05
CA ILE A 208 4.54 3.54 -15.69
C ILE A 208 4.90 4.76 -16.52
N ARG A 209 3.91 5.34 -17.20
CA ARG A 209 4.07 6.56 -18.02
C ARG A 209 3.07 7.61 -17.59
N LEU A 210 3.52 8.83 -17.38
CA LEU A 210 2.62 9.98 -17.26
C LEU A 210 2.00 10.24 -18.63
N VAL A 211 0.68 10.35 -18.67
CA VAL A 211 -0.07 10.67 -19.87
C VAL A 211 -0.42 12.15 -19.80
N LYS A 212 -0.06 12.91 -20.83
CA LYS A 212 -0.28 14.35 -20.82
C LYS A 212 -1.77 14.65 -20.94
N ASN A 213 -2.28 15.42 -20.00
CA ASN A 213 -3.55 16.10 -20.22
C ASN A 213 -3.29 17.34 -21.08
N ASP A 214 -3.42 17.23 -22.40
CA ASP A 214 -3.54 18.41 -23.25
C ASP A 214 -4.87 19.09 -22.93
N HIS A 215 -4.87 19.99 -21.95
CA HIS A 215 -6.03 20.80 -21.51
C HIS A 215 -6.37 21.93 -22.50
N HIS A 216 -5.68 22.02 -23.63
CA HIS A 216 -5.75 23.19 -24.50
C HIS A 216 -6.84 23.16 -25.57
N ASP A 217 -7.46 22.01 -25.81
CA ASP A 217 -8.73 21.97 -26.51
C ASP A 217 -9.82 21.92 -25.44
N LYS A 218 -10.63 22.99 -25.36
CA LYS A 218 -11.99 22.89 -24.82
C LYS A 218 -12.55 21.54 -25.29
N PRO A 219 -13.26 20.75 -24.46
CA PRO A 219 -14.05 19.68 -25.01
C PRO A 219 -15.02 20.36 -25.97
N GLU A 220 -14.74 20.30 -27.27
CA GLU A 220 -15.76 20.61 -28.24
C GLU A 220 -16.92 19.65 -27.90
N PRO A 221 -18.17 20.11 -27.91
CA PRO A 221 -19.32 19.22 -27.79
C PRO A 221 -19.45 18.26 -29.00
N THR A 222 -18.39 18.07 -29.78
CA THR A 222 -18.28 17.18 -30.91
C THR A 222 -17.98 15.76 -30.41
N ALA A 223 -19.04 15.11 -29.94
CA ALA A 223 -19.32 13.69 -30.12
C ALA A 223 -18.09 12.77 -30.35
N VAL A 224 -17.41 12.37 -29.28
CA VAL A 224 -16.80 11.03 -29.23
C VAL A 224 -17.52 10.25 -28.14
N SER A 225 -18.41 9.39 -28.63
CA SER A 225 -19.26 8.46 -27.91
C SER A 225 -18.54 7.81 -26.73
N MET A 226 -18.80 8.27 -25.51
CA MET A 226 -18.69 7.40 -24.34
C MET A 226 -19.40 6.10 -24.70
N ASP A 227 -18.71 4.96 -24.58
CA ASP A 227 -19.30 3.69 -24.98
C ASP A 227 -20.66 3.53 -24.28
N PRO A 228 -21.76 3.21 -24.99
CA PRO A 228 -23.10 3.18 -24.39
C PRO A 228 -23.21 2.22 -23.19
N SER A 229 -22.42 1.14 -23.18
CA SER A 229 -22.38 0.21 -22.04
C SER A 229 -21.60 0.77 -20.87
N PHE A 230 -20.53 1.53 -21.11
CA PHE A 230 -19.83 2.27 -20.06
C PHE A 230 -20.68 3.43 -19.51
N ALA A 231 -21.38 4.18 -20.36
CA ALA A 231 -22.31 5.24 -19.94
C ALA A 231 -23.45 4.69 -19.08
N SER A 232 -23.98 3.51 -19.44
CA SER A 232 -24.97 2.81 -18.62
C SER A 232 -24.38 2.36 -17.26
N TYR A 233 -23.20 1.74 -17.26
CA TYR A 233 -22.49 1.34 -16.04
C TYR A 233 -22.19 2.53 -15.12
N LEU A 234 -21.69 3.63 -15.67
CA LEU A 234 -21.37 4.87 -14.97
C LEU A 234 -22.62 5.42 -14.24
N ASN A 235 -23.74 5.54 -14.95
CA ASN A 235 -24.97 6.10 -14.38
C ASN A 235 -25.65 5.17 -13.37
N HIS A 236 -25.60 3.85 -13.59
CA HIS A 236 -26.31 2.89 -12.74
C HIS A 236 -25.50 2.36 -11.55
N GLN A 237 -24.16 2.40 -11.58
CA GLN A 237 -23.33 1.82 -10.51
C GLN A 237 -22.34 2.79 -9.87
N LEU A 238 -21.85 3.79 -10.61
CA LEU A 238 -20.84 4.74 -10.10
C LEU A 238 -21.45 6.07 -9.65
N LEU A 239 -22.53 6.52 -10.30
CA LEU A 239 -23.20 7.80 -10.02
C LEU A 239 -24.57 7.63 -9.35
N SER A 240 -25.04 6.39 -9.13
CA SER A 240 -26.29 6.15 -8.41
C SER A 240 -26.09 6.51 -6.93
N VAL A 241 -26.27 7.79 -6.61
CA VAL A 241 -26.49 8.25 -5.24
C VAL A 241 -27.79 7.59 -4.78
N VAL A 242 -27.71 6.66 -3.82
CA VAL A 242 -28.89 6.25 -3.07
C VAL A 242 -29.46 7.52 -2.45
N PRO A 243 -30.68 7.96 -2.78
CA PRO A 243 -31.24 9.12 -2.13
C PRO A 243 -31.39 8.75 -0.67
N ASP A 244 -30.71 9.51 0.18
CA ASP A 244 -30.90 9.46 1.62
C ASP A 244 -32.39 9.63 1.94
N GLY A 245 -32.85 8.80 2.86
CA GLY A 245 -34.24 8.41 3.00
C GLY A 245 -35.19 9.60 3.21
N LYS A 246 -36.27 9.60 2.44
CA LYS A 246 -37.55 10.11 2.94
C LYS A 246 -38.49 8.93 3.15
N GLU A 247 -38.69 8.65 4.44
CA GLU A 247 -39.81 8.00 5.10
C GLU A 247 -40.85 7.34 4.18
N ASN A 248 -41.00 6.03 4.32
CA ASN A 248 -42.35 5.52 4.46
C ASN A 248 -42.41 4.45 5.55
N ASN A 249 -43.20 4.81 6.55
CA ASN A 249 -43.44 4.15 7.80
C ASN A 249 -44.30 2.91 7.57
N HIS A 250 -43.71 1.71 7.51
CA HIS A 250 -44.45 0.46 7.67
C HIS A 250 -43.76 -0.39 8.73
N GLY A 251 -44.29 -0.27 9.94
CA GLY A 251 -43.83 -1.01 11.10
C GLY A 251 -44.00 -2.50 10.94
N VAL A 252 -43.06 -3.23 11.52
CA VAL A 252 -43.21 -4.64 11.87
C VAL A 252 -42.55 -4.81 13.25
N PHE A 253 -43.38 -5.15 14.23
CA PHE A 253 -42.93 -5.64 15.54
C PHE A 253 -42.47 -7.09 15.40
N MET A 254 -41.46 -7.48 16.17
CA MET A 254 -41.25 -8.89 16.52
C MET A 254 -41.30 -9.04 18.05
N GLU A 255 -42.18 -9.95 18.44
CA GLU A 255 -42.28 -10.64 19.73
C GLU A 255 -41.06 -11.55 19.94
#